data_AF-A0A1X0RL59-F1
#
_entry.id   AF-A0A1X0RL59-F1
#
_cell.length_a   1.000
_cell.length_b   1.000
_cell.length_c   1.000
_cell.angle_alpha   90.00
_cell.angle_beta   90.00
_cell.angle_gamma   90.00
#
_symmetry.space_group_name_H-M   'P 1'
#
loop_
_entity.id
_entity.type
_entity.pdbx_description
1 polymer ?
#
loop_
_entity_poly.entity_id
_entity_poly.type
_entity_poly.pdbx_seq_one_letter_code
_entity_poly.pdbx_strand_id
1 'polypeptide(L)'
;PAAYISQLCLLRPLELGRMNKDCSSCHVLHWIDERQESSSLRNLCCVPCCKRESVQLQFLPDPSEYLKGLLTRTDAQGRYFKDNLRQYNTTFAFTSLSCDTVS
;
A
#
# COMPACT_ATOMS: atom_id res chain seq x y z
N PRO A 1 25.23 -26.17 -4.05
CA PRO A 1 24.28 -25.53 -3.12
C PRO A 1 22.85 -25.70 -3.65
N ALA A 2 21.96 -26.35 -2.89
CA ALA A 2 20.56 -26.50 -3.27
C ALA A 2 19.91 -25.12 -3.31
N ALA A 3 19.51 -24.67 -4.50
CA ALA A 3 18.80 -23.41 -4.67
C ALA A 3 17.46 -23.54 -3.95
N TYR A 4 17.25 -22.72 -2.92
CA TYR A 4 15.95 -22.58 -2.27
C TYR A 4 14.99 -21.95 -3.27
N ILE A 5 14.22 -22.78 -3.98
CA ILE A 5 13.15 -22.33 -4.86
C ILE A 5 11.99 -21.93 -3.95
N SER A 6 11.87 -20.63 -3.70
CA SER A 6 10.74 -20.06 -2.99
C SER A 6 9.45 -20.40 -3.74
N GLN A 7 8.52 -21.13 -3.12
CA GLN A 7 7.18 -21.43 -3.66
C GLN A 7 6.25 -20.19 -3.65
N LEU A 8 6.80 -18.98 -3.85
CA LEU A 8 6.05 -17.71 -3.89
C LEU A 8 5.06 -17.63 -5.06
N CYS A 9 5.09 -18.57 -6.02
CA CYS A 9 4.24 -18.54 -7.22
C CYS A 9 2.74 -18.76 -6.97
N LEU A 10 2.30 -19.08 -5.74
CA LEU A 10 0.89 -19.39 -5.42
C LEU A 10 0.24 -18.47 -4.38
N LEU A 11 0.89 -17.37 -3.98
CA LEU A 11 0.21 -16.38 -3.15
C LEU A 11 -0.84 -15.66 -3.99
N ARG A 12 -2.10 -16.09 -3.86
CA ARG A 12 -3.24 -15.30 -4.31
C ARG A 12 -3.15 -13.93 -3.64
N PRO A 13 -3.45 -12.84 -4.37
CA PRO A 13 -3.55 -11.52 -3.76
C PRO A 13 -4.46 -11.59 -2.53
N LEU A 14 -3.98 -11.03 -1.41
CA LEU A 14 -4.81 -10.87 -0.23
C LEU A 14 -5.87 -9.81 -0.54
N GLU A 15 -7.12 -10.25 -0.69
CA GLU A 15 -8.26 -9.39 -0.97
C GLU A 15 -8.89 -8.89 0.33
N LEU A 16 -8.44 -7.73 0.82
CA LEU A 16 -8.95 -7.08 2.04
C LEU A 16 -10.22 -6.22 1.78
N GLY A 17 -10.69 -6.17 0.53
CA GLY A 17 -11.80 -5.32 0.11
C GLY A 17 -11.41 -3.84 -0.04
N ARG A 18 -12.37 -2.93 0.18
CA ARG A 18 -12.15 -1.47 0.02
C ARG A 18 -11.50 -0.87 1.27
N MET A 19 -10.46 -0.07 1.06
CA MET A 19 -9.83 0.76 2.10
C MET A 19 -10.66 2.03 2.29
N ASN A 20 -11.72 1.95 3.11
CA ASN A 20 -12.69 3.04 3.29
C ASN A 20 -13.13 3.26 4.74
N LYS A 21 -12.39 2.71 5.71
CA LYS A 21 -12.69 2.87 7.13
C LYS A 21 -11.81 3.96 7.72
N ASP A 22 -12.42 5.06 8.11
CA ASP A 22 -11.73 6.17 8.76
C ASP A 22 -11.29 5.77 10.19
N CYS A 23 -10.02 5.99 10.51
CA CYS A 23 -9.52 5.87 11.88
C CYS A 23 -9.81 7.17 12.65
N SER A 24 -10.49 7.07 13.79
CA SER A 24 -10.82 8.24 14.62
C SER A 24 -9.61 8.98 15.19
N SER A 25 -8.44 8.33 15.27
CA SER A 25 -7.21 8.93 15.82
C SER A 25 -6.26 9.48 14.76
N CYS A 26 -6.06 8.78 13.62
CA CYS A 26 -5.15 9.22 12.55
C CYS A 26 -5.85 9.83 11.32
N HIS A 27 -7.17 9.70 11.20
CA HIS A 27 -7.97 10.09 10.02
C HIS A 27 -7.46 9.49 8.69
N VAL A 28 -6.70 8.40 8.78
CA VAL A 28 -6.27 7.59 7.63
C VAL A 28 -7.31 6.53 7.35
N LEU A 29 -7.49 6.20 6.07
CA LEU A 29 -8.38 5.13 5.63
C LEU A 29 -7.71 3.76 5.80
N HIS A 30 -8.47 2.80 6.32
CA HIS A 30 -8.05 1.42 6.57
C HIS A 30 -9.00 0.41 5.93
N TRP A 31 -8.53 -0.84 5.83
CA TRP A 31 -9.37 -1.99 5.56
C TRP A 31 -10.05 -2.47 6.84
N ILE A 32 -11.28 -2.99 6.72
CA ILE A 32 -12.04 -3.46 7.88
C ILE A 32 -11.36 -4.64 8.58
N ASP A 33 -10.66 -5.47 7.82
CA ASP A 33 -9.98 -6.66 8.34
C ASP A 33 -8.66 -6.33 9.06
N GLU A 34 -8.18 -5.07 8.98
CA GLU A 34 -7.02 -4.58 9.75
C GLU A 34 -7.39 -4.12 11.17
N ARG A 35 -8.69 -4.16 11.52
CA ARG A 35 -9.16 -3.72 12.84
C ARG A 35 -8.61 -4.60 13.96
N GLN A 36 -8.45 -4.03 15.14
CA GLN A 36 -8.24 -4.85 16.34
C GLN A 36 -9.51 -5.64 16.67
N GLU A 37 -9.39 -6.90 17.09
CA GLU A 37 -10.55 -7.72 17.53
C GLU A 37 -11.37 -7.03 18.63
N SER A 38 -10.70 -6.28 19.51
CA SER A 38 -11.33 -5.51 20.60
C SER A 38 -11.93 -4.17 20.17
N SER A 39 -11.75 -3.76 18.91
CA SER A 39 -12.26 -2.48 18.41
C SER A 39 -13.67 -2.62 17.84
N SER A 40 -14.57 -1.73 18.25
CA SER A 40 -15.92 -1.69 17.69
C SER A 40 -15.91 -1.11 16.27
N LEU A 41 -16.90 -1.46 15.45
CA LEU A 41 -17.11 -0.86 14.12
C LEU A 41 -17.28 0.67 14.15
N ARG A 42 -17.60 1.24 15.32
CA ARG A 42 -17.78 2.68 15.54
C ARG A 42 -16.50 3.40 15.93
N ASN A 43 -15.57 2.70 16.56
CA ASN A 43 -14.27 3.22 17.00
C ASN A 43 -13.18 2.28 16.48
N LEU A 44 -12.95 2.36 15.16
CA LEU A 44 -11.90 1.59 14.49
C LEU A 44 -10.54 2.12 14.93
N CYS A 45 -9.93 1.38 15.84
CA CYS A 45 -8.55 1.56 16.23
C CYS A 45 -7.74 0.45 15.53
N CYS A 46 -7.09 0.80 14.43
CA CYS A 46 -6.22 -0.13 13.70
C CYS A 46 -4.83 -0.05 14.36
N VAL A 47 -4.42 -1.14 15.01
CA VAL A 47 -3.17 -1.24 15.80
C VAL A 47 -1.90 -0.83 15.02
N PRO A 48 -1.78 -0.99 13.69
CA PRO A 48 -0.56 -0.57 12.99
C PRO A 48 -0.45 0.95 12.72
N CYS A 49 -1.56 1.68 12.50
CA CYS A 49 -1.51 3.09 12.02
C CYS A 49 -0.85 4.02 13.02
N CYS A 50 -1.37 4.00 14.26
CA CYS A 50 -1.10 5.09 15.18
C CYS A 50 -0.17 4.68 16.33
N LYS A 51 0.05 3.38 16.56
CA LYS A 51 0.58 2.87 17.85
C LYS A 51 -0.08 3.58 19.05
N ARG A 52 -1.39 3.86 18.97
CA ARG A 52 -2.12 4.76 19.90
C ARG A 52 -1.51 6.17 19.98
N GLU A 53 -1.47 6.86 18.84
CA GLU A 53 -0.97 8.24 18.68
C GLU A 53 0.53 8.43 18.94
N SER A 54 1.30 7.35 19.10
CA SER A 54 2.74 7.44 19.32
C SER A 54 3.55 7.71 18.04
N VAL A 55 2.91 7.65 16.87
CA VAL A 55 3.54 7.88 15.56
C VAL A 55 2.70 8.86 14.76
N GLN A 56 3.29 9.99 14.39
CA GLN A 56 2.72 10.93 13.43
C GLN A 56 3.40 10.70 12.07
N LEU A 57 2.71 10.04 11.14
CA LEU A 57 3.21 9.89 9.77
C LEU A 57 3.15 11.25 9.07
N GLN A 58 4.27 11.64 8.46
CA GLN A 58 4.28 12.82 7.60
C GLN A 58 3.43 12.56 6.36
N PHE A 59 2.74 13.60 5.88
CA PHE A 59 2.04 13.51 4.60
C PHE A 59 3.04 13.23 3.49
N LEU A 60 2.71 12.27 2.64
CA LEU A 60 3.48 12.04 1.43
C LEU A 60 3.43 13.29 0.54
N PRO A 61 4.53 13.66 -0.12
CA PRO A 61 4.50 14.73 -1.09
C PRO A 61 3.54 14.36 -2.22
N ASP A 62 2.94 15.38 -2.80
CA ASP A 62 2.02 15.20 -3.92
C ASP A 62 2.73 14.49 -5.09
N PRO A 63 2.10 13.49 -5.71
CA PRO A 63 2.68 12.83 -6.87
C PRO A 63 2.84 13.82 -8.04
N SER A 64 3.82 13.57 -8.91
CA SER A 64 4.02 14.38 -10.11
C SER A 64 2.78 14.40 -10.99
N GLU A 65 2.56 15.50 -11.72
CA GLU A 65 1.39 15.68 -12.60
C GLU A 65 1.23 14.54 -13.61
N TYR A 66 2.34 14.01 -14.10
CA TYR A 66 2.33 12.86 -15.00
C TYR A 66 1.69 11.63 -14.33
N LEU A 67 2.08 11.32 -13.10
CA LEU A 67 1.52 10.19 -12.35
C LEU A 67 0.04 10.43 -11.99
N LYS A 68 -0.31 11.65 -11.57
CA LYS A 68 -1.71 12.05 -11.33
C LYS A 68 -2.56 11.84 -12.59
N GLY A 69 -2.04 12.25 -13.75
CA GLY A 69 -2.68 12.04 -15.04
C GLY A 69 -2.89 10.55 -15.35
N LEU A 70 -1.87 9.71 -15.19
CA LEU A 70 -1.99 8.28 -15.45
C LEU A 70 -3.02 7.58 -14.55
N LEU A 71 -3.11 7.97 -13.29
CA LEU A 71 -4.06 7.39 -12.33
C LEU A 71 -5.51 7.82 -12.60
N THR A 72 -5.71 9.06 -13.06
CA THR A 72 -7.05 9.64 -13.27
C THR A 72 -7.59 9.43 -14.68
N ARG A 73 -6.72 9.27 -15.68
CA ARG A 73 -7.12 9.07 -17.09
C ARG A 73 -8.02 7.84 -17.27
N THR A 74 -9.05 8.03 -18.09
CA THR A 74 -10.04 7.00 -18.43
C THR A 74 -9.85 6.41 -19.81
N ASP A 75 -8.90 6.93 -20.60
CA ASP A 75 -8.56 6.45 -21.93
C ASP A 75 -7.79 5.12 -21.91
N ALA A 76 -7.46 4.61 -23.11
CA ALA A 76 -6.76 3.33 -23.25
C ALA A 76 -5.44 3.29 -22.48
N GLN A 77 -4.69 4.40 -22.47
CA GLN A 77 -3.42 4.51 -21.76
C GLN A 77 -3.62 4.46 -20.24
N GLY A 78 -4.57 5.23 -19.70
CA GLY A 78 -4.88 5.22 -18.27
C GLY A 78 -5.40 3.87 -17.78
N ARG A 79 -6.24 3.18 -18.57
CA ARG A 79 -6.69 1.82 -18.26
C ARG A 79 -5.52 0.83 -18.25
N TYR A 80 -4.71 0.82 -19.31
CA TYR A 80 -3.53 -0.04 -19.39
C TYR A 80 -2.58 0.18 -18.21
N PHE A 81 -2.36 1.43 -17.81
CA PHE A 81 -1.54 1.75 -16.66
C PHE A 81 -2.13 1.16 -15.36
N LYS A 82 -3.43 1.35 -15.11
CA LYS A 82 -4.11 0.84 -13.90
C LYS A 82 -4.13 -0.68 -13.84
N ASP A 83 -4.38 -1.35 -14.97
CA ASP A 83 -4.41 -2.81 -15.06
C ASP A 83 -3.03 -3.43 -14.78
N ASN A 84 -1.95 -2.72 -15.11
CA ASN A 84 -0.57 -3.15 -14.92
C ASN A 84 0.14 -2.49 -13.73
N LEU A 85 -0.57 -1.71 -12.91
CA LEU A 85 0.02 -0.90 -11.82
C LEU A 85 0.87 -1.75 -10.86
N ARG A 86 0.37 -2.94 -10.49
CA ARG A 86 1.11 -3.86 -9.60
C ARG A 86 2.40 -4.35 -10.25
N GLN A 87 2.38 -4.68 -11.54
CA GLN A 87 3.57 -5.13 -12.26
C GLN A 87 4.62 -4.03 -12.29
N TYR A 88 4.23 -2.79 -12.62
CA TYR A 88 5.13 -1.63 -12.59
C TYR A 88 5.75 -1.43 -11.20
N ASN A 89 4.94 -1.44 -10.14
CA ASN A 89 5.43 -1.27 -8.77
C ASN A 89 6.37 -2.40 -8.34
N THR A 90 6.06 -3.65 -8.71
CA THR A 90 6.93 -4.80 -8.42
C THR A 90 8.26 -4.68 -9.13
N THR A 91 8.27 -4.35 -10.43
CA THR A 91 9.51 -4.19 -11.20
C THR A 91 10.37 -3.06 -10.63
N PHE A 92 9.77 -1.94 -10.22
CA PHE A 92 10.50 -0.82 -9.64
C PHE A 92 11.05 -1.12 -8.23
N ALA A 93 10.32 -1.88 -7.41
CA ALA A 93 10.78 -2.30 -6.09
C ALA A 93 12.03 -3.21 -6.15
N PHE A 94 12.17 -4.03 -7.20
CA PHE A 94 13.40 -4.80 -7.41
C PHE A 94 14.60 -3.92 -7.79
N THR A 95 14.36 -2.78 -8.44
CA THR A 95 15.42 -1.81 -8.77
C THR A 95 15.76 -0.86 -7.63
N SER A 96 14.91 -0.73 -6.60
CA SER A 96 15.20 0.10 -5.43
C SER A 96 16.09 -0.58 -4.38
N LEU A 97 16.63 -1.78 -4.67
CA LEU A 97 17.77 -2.35 -3.95
C LEU A 97 19.05 -1.59 -4.33
N SER A 98 19.12 -0.31 -3.98
CA SER A 98 20.32 0.49 -4.17
C SER A 98 21.16 0.44 -2.89
N CYS A 99 22.39 -0.04 -3.08
CA CYS A 99 23.48 -0.15 -2.13
C CYS A 99 23.70 1.16 -1.37
N ASP A 100 23.66 1.11 -0.03
CA ASP A 100 24.24 2.17 0.80
C ASP A 100 25.75 2.14 0.60
N THR A 101 26.28 2.94 -0.34
CA THR A 101 27.70 3.27 -0.31
C THR A 101 27.91 4.27 0.81
N VAL A 102 28.21 3.73 1.99
CA VAL A 102 28.77 4.49 3.11
C VAL A 102 29.96 5.30 2.58
N SER A 103 29.84 6.63 2.60
CA SER A 103 30.95 7.57 2.40
C SER A 103 31.47 8.02 3.76
#